data_AF-A0A0W0Y1P2-F1
#
_entry.id   AF-A0A0W0Y1P2-F1
#
_cell.length_a   1.000
_cell.length_b   1.000
_cell.length_c   1.000
_cell.angle_alpha   90.00
_cell.angle_beta   90.00
_cell.angle_gamma   90.00
#
_symmetry.space_group_name_H-M   'P 1'
#
loop_
_entity.id
_entity.type
_entity.pdbx_description
1 polymer ?
#
loop_
_entity_poly.entity_id
_entity_poly.type
_entity_poly.pdbx_seq_one_letter_code
_entity_poly.pdbx_strand_id
1 'polypeptide(L)'
;MAKKVEHFSTYSIGSEENNEFPFSKIVADHLNTRHQEFILSNNDIMRGIIEAIFYNEIFDGLSAEIQSGLFNLYRLDAGKSSAMVTGYGADLIFGGVLDHTCSAERVNQLLWEQIYRTRWTGEFSNFGALHYGIKIKHPFWNLKLISYCLNLDPSLKLARGEVKVFVRDHLHSQQLLPDAITWRKKIGIHEGSSKNKIFAQLIGVDTANYEAKSLFSYELYKRFLTGSPIPESLMTSDFRQLVA
;
A
#
# COMPACT_ATOMS: atom_id res chain seq x y z
N MET A 1 2.71 9.20 -27.32
CA MET A 1 3.32 7.86 -27.36
C MET A 1 3.77 7.48 -25.96
N ALA A 2 3.43 6.29 -25.46
CA ALA A 2 3.94 5.79 -24.19
C ALA A 2 5.44 5.44 -24.36
N LYS A 3 6.28 5.87 -23.41
CA LYS A 3 7.72 5.60 -23.44
C LYS A 3 7.94 4.15 -23.02
N LYS A 4 8.54 3.33 -23.88
CA LYS A 4 8.93 1.95 -23.55
C LYS A 4 10.08 2.00 -22.55
N VAL A 5 9.97 1.25 -21.45
CA VAL A 5 11.04 1.09 -20.45
C VAL A 5 11.71 -0.26 -20.73
N GLU A 6 13.00 -0.25 -21.06
CA GLU A 6 13.74 -1.46 -21.47
C GLU A 6 14.13 -2.35 -20.28
N HIS A 7 14.20 -1.79 -19.07
CA HIS A 7 14.55 -2.51 -17.86
C HIS A 7 13.55 -2.22 -16.75
N PHE A 8 12.72 -3.22 -16.44
CA PHE A 8 11.67 -3.15 -15.42
C PHE A 8 11.98 -4.14 -14.30
N SER A 9 12.33 -3.61 -13.13
CA SER A 9 12.50 -4.39 -11.90
C SER A 9 11.16 -4.47 -11.17
N THR A 10 10.89 -5.62 -10.57
CA THR A 10 9.69 -5.84 -9.77
C THR A 10 10.09 -6.35 -8.40
N TYR A 11 9.46 -5.81 -7.37
CA TYR A 11 9.74 -6.13 -5.99
C TYR A 11 8.48 -6.68 -5.32
N SER A 12 8.65 -7.66 -4.45
CA SER A 12 7.56 -8.19 -3.63
C SER A 12 8.03 -8.40 -2.21
N ILE A 13 7.15 -8.08 -1.26
CA ILE A 13 7.42 -8.19 0.18
C ILE A 13 6.40 -9.12 0.82
N GLY A 14 6.86 -9.90 1.80
CA GLY A 14 6.06 -10.79 2.62
C GLY A 14 6.51 -10.74 4.08
N SER A 15 5.88 -11.51 4.93
CA SER A 15 6.41 -11.87 6.26
C SER A 15 6.65 -13.37 6.33
N GLU A 16 7.31 -13.82 7.39
CA GLU A 16 7.50 -15.27 7.63
C GLU A 16 6.17 -16.01 7.74
N GLU A 17 5.11 -15.33 8.19
CA GLU A 17 3.78 -15.93 8.33
C GLU A 17 3.04 -16.06 7.00
N ASN A 18 3.15 -15.05 6.12
CA ASN A 18 2.36 -15.00 4.90
C ASN A 18 2.99 -14.13 3.81
N ASN A 19 2.80 -14.52 2.54
CA ASN A 19 3.25 -13.77 1.39
C ASN A 19 2.41 -14.06 0.13
N GLU A 20 2.52 -13.20 -0.87
CA GLU A 20 1.87 -13.35 -2.19
C GLU A 20 2.87 -13.70 -3.31
N PHE A 21 4.05 -14.25 -2.97
CA PHE A 21 5.14 -14.51 -3.93
C PHE A 21 4.74 -15.42 -5.10
N PRO A 22 3.95 -16.48 -4.92
CA PRO A 22 3.50 -17.29 -6.06
C PRO A 22 2.75 -16.46 -7.12
N PHE A 23 1.95 -15.47 -6.70
CA PHE A 23 1.22 -14.60 -7.63
C PHE A 23 2.12 -13.55 -8.28
N SER A 24 3.03 -12.92 -7.52
CA SER A 24 3.96 -11.95 -8.09
C SER A 24 4.91 -12.60 -9.09
N LYS A 25 5.35 -13.82 -8.81
CA LYS A 25 6.20 -14.61 -9.72
C LYS A 25 5.52 -14.91 -11.05
N ILE A 26 4.23 -15.27 -11.07
CA ILE A 26 3.49 -15.47 -12.32
C ILE A 26 3.51 -14.20 -13.19
N VAL A 27 3.30 -13.02 -12.59
CA VAL A 27 3.33 -11.75 -13.33
C VAL A 27 4.74 -11.42 -13.82
N ALA A 28 5.74 -11.63 -12.97
CA ALA A 28 7.14 -11.39 -13.32
C ALA A 28 7.62 -12.26 -14.47
N ASP A 29 7.28 -13.56 -14.44
CA ASP A 29 7.63 -14.51 -15.49
C ASP A 29 6.89 -14.17 -16.81
N HIS A 30 5.61 -13.76 -16.73
CA HIS A 30 4.83 -13.32 -17.90
C HIS A 30 5.38 -12.05 -18.55
N LEU A 31 5.83 -11.08 -17.75
CA LEU A 31 6.34 -9.79 -18.23
C LEU A 31 7.87 -9.77 -18.40
N ASN A 32 8.55 -10.87 -18.09
CA ASN A 32 10.00 -11.03 -18.12
C ASN A 32 10.76 -9.92 -17.36
N THR A 33 10.38 -9.70 -16.10
CA THR A 33 10.95 -8.64 -15.24
C THR A 33 12.11 -9.15 -14.39
N ARG A 34 12.97 -8.23 -13.91
CA ARG A 34 13.95 -8.57 -12.87
C ARG A 34 13.24 -8.63 -11.52
N HIS A 35 12.82 -9.83 -11.11
CA HIS A 35 12.02 -10.03 -9.89
C HIS A 35 12.87 -10.30 -8.65
N GLN A 36 12.50 -9.68 -7.53
CA GLN A 36 13.10 -9.92 -6.23
C GLN A 36 12.01 -9.99 -5.16
N GLU A 37 12.12 -10.98 -4.29
CA GLU A 37 11.20 -11.28 -3.19
C GLU A 37 11.92 -11.08 -1.85
N PHE A 38 11.26 -10.42 -0.90
CA PHE A 38 11.84 -10.09 0.40
C PHE A 38 10.89 -10.47 1.53
N ILE A 39 11.36 -11.27 2.47
CA ILE A 39 10.66 -11.53 3.73
C ILE A 39 11.08 -10.45 4.73
N LEU A 40 10.09 -9.72 5.25
CA LEU A 40 10.29 -8.69 6.27
C LEU A 40 10.22 -9.31 7.66
N SER A 41 11.18 -8.94 8.51
CA SER A 41 11.10 -9.24 9.94
C SER A 41 10.07 -8.34 10.64
N ASN A 42 9.70 -8.70 11.87
CA ASN A 42 8.85 -7.84 12.70
C ASN A 42 9.47 -6.45 12.92
N ASN A 43 10.79 -6.38 13.03
CA ASN A 43 11.53 -5.13 13.14
C ASN A 43 11.46 -4.30 11.86
N ASP A 44 11.53 -4.93 10.69
CA ASP A 44 11.38 -4.26 9.40
C ASP A 44 9.98 -3.65 9.24
N ILE A 45 8.95 -4.38 9.68
CA ILE A 45 7.56 -3.92 9.64
C ILE A 45 7.36 -2.72 10.57
N MET A 46 7.77 -2.83 11.83
CA MET A 46 7.68 -1.71 12.78
C MET A 46 8.49 -0.51 12.28
N ARG A 47 9.68 -0.77 11.73
CA ARG A 47 10.50 0.29 11.14
C ARG A 47 9.77 1.01 10.02
N GLY A 48 9.16 0.28 9.10
CA GLY A 48 8.36 0.87 8.03
C GLY A 48 7.20 1.74 8.55
N ILE A 49 6.54 1.33 9.64
CA ILE A 49 5.46 2.11 10.27
C ILE A 49 6.02 3.43 10.82
N ILE A 50 7.10 3.35 11.60
CA ILE A 50 7.72 4.51 12.23
C ILE A 50 8.25 5.50 11.18
N GLU A 51 8.91 5.01 10.13
CA GLU A 51 9.39 5.85 9.03
C GLU A 51 8.23 6.52 8.28
N ALA A 52 7.11 5.82 8.09
CA ALA A 52 5.90 6.42 7.51
C ALA A 52 5.34 7.55 8.37
N ILE A 53 5.29 7.36 9.69
CA ILE A 53 4.87 8.40 10.63
C ILE A 53 5.81 9.61 10.56
N PHE A 54 7.12 9.37 10.55
CA PHE A 54 8.13 10.44 10.54
C PHE A 54 8.14 11.22 9.23
N TYR A 55 8.41 10.55 8.11
CA TYR A 55 8.65 11.23 6.84
C TYR A 55 7.40 11.77 6.18
N ASN A 56 6.29 11.03 6.30
CA ASN A 56 5.03 11.41 5.66
C ASN A 56 4.07 12.09 6.65
N GLU A 57 4.50 12.34 7.88
CA GLU A 57 3.71 13.00 8.95
C GLU A 57 2.36 12.32 9.21
N ILE A 58 2.36 10.98 9.11
CA ILE A 58 1.16 10.17 9.25
C ILE A 58 0.85 9.94 10.73
N PHE A 59 -0.30 10.41 11.20
CA PHE A 59 -0.79 10.12 12.56
C PHE A 59 -1.89 9.05 12.60
N ASP A 60 -2.41 8.64 11.45
CA ASP A 60 -3.45 7.62 11.33
C ASP A 60 -2.86 6.20 11.29
N GLY A 61 -3.30 5.33 12.20
CA GLY A 61 -2.69 4.01 12.39
C GLY A 61 -2.87 3.06 11.21
N LEU A 62 -4.03 3.10 10.55
CA LEU A 62 -4.26 2.29 9.34
C LEU A 62 -3.34 2.72 8.20
N SER A 63 -3.18 4.02 8.00
CA SER A 63 -2.35 4.56 6.91
C SER A 63 -0.87 4.29 7.16
N ALA A 64 -0.39 4.43 8.40
CA ALA A 64 0.98 4.08 8.77
C ALA A 64 1.26 2.57 8.57
N GLU A 65 0.31 1.71 8.97
CA GLU A 65 0.39 0.26 8.76
C GLU A 65 0.48 -0.13 7.27
N ILE A 66 -0.36 0.49 6.43
CA ILE A 66 -0.34 0.26 4.98
C ILE A 66 1.00 0.71 4.38
N GLN A 67 1.50 1.88 4.78
CA GLN A 67 2.72 2.49 4.23
C GLN A 67 3.99 1.74 4.64
N SER A 68 3.98 0.97 5.73
CA SER A 68 5.13 0.16 6.16
C SER A 68 5.73 -0.70 5.04
N GLY A 69 4.88 -1.27 4.19
CA GLY A 69 5.36 -2.03 3.03
C GLY A 69 6.12 -1.19 2.01
N LEU A 70 5.62 0.01 1.70
CA LEU A 70 6.28 0.92 0.76
C LEU A 70 7.60 1.45 1.31
N PHE A 71 7.67 1.79 2.60
CA PHE A 71 8.93 2.24 3.22
C PHE A 71 10.01 1.17 3.23
N ASN A 72 9.64 -0.10 3.45
CA ASN A 72 10.56 -1.22 3.28
C ASN A 72 11.07 -1.34 1.84
N LEU A 73 10.18 -1.20 0.85
CA LEU A 73 10.57 -1.21 -0.55
C LEU A 73 11.48 -0.04 -0.92
N TYR A 74 11.22 1.16 -0.39
CA TYR A 74 12.08 2.33 -0.63
C TYR A 74 13.51 2.10 -0.12
N ARG A 75 13.64 1.55 1.09
CA ARG A 75 14.94 1.20 1.66
C ARG A 75 15.66 0.12 0.86
N LEU A 76 14.94 -0.91 0.42
CA LEU A 76 15.52 -2.00 -0.38
C LEU A 76 15.96 -1.55 -1.79
N ASP A 77 15.27 -0.56 -2.36
CA ASP A 77 15.55 0.00 -3.70
C ASP A 77 16.43 1.25 -3.67
N ALA A 78 16.83 1.73 -2.48
CA ALA A 78 17.65 2.91 -2.30
C ALA A 78 18.97 2.80 -3.10
N GLY A 79 19.23 3.80 -3.95
CA GLY A 79 20.39 3.84 -4.84
C GLY A 79 20.34 2.89 -6.05
N LYS A 80 19.27 2.09 -6.22
CA LYS A 80 19.11 1.15 -7.34
C LYS A 80 18.24 1.72 -8.46
N SER A 81 17.12 2.39 -8.11
CA SER A 81 16.20 2.97 -9.09
C SER A 81 15.90 4.44 -8.80
N SER A 82 15.70 5.24 -9.84
CA SER A 82 15.32 6.66 -9.70
C SER A 82 13.82 6.89 -9.55
N ALA A 83 12.99 5.89 -9.83
CA ALA A 83 11.55 5.98 -9.80
C ALA A 83 10.90 4.62 -9.51
N MET A 84 9.76 4.65 -8.81
CA MET A 84 8.97 3.46 -8.49
C MET A 84 7.51 3.71 -8.86
N VAL A 85 6.83 2.70 -9.38
CA VAL A 85 5.43 2.76 -9.81
C VAL A 85 4.62 1.75 -9.00
N THR A 86 3.48 2.16 -8.45
CA THR A 86 2.61 1.26 -7.67
C THR A 86 1.19 1.20 -8.21
N GLY A 87 0.46 0.14 -7.89
CA GLY A 87 -0.97 0.03 -8.14
C GLY A 87 -1.85 0.74 -7.10
N TYR A 88 -1.26 1.53 -6.19
CA TYR A 88 -1.98 2.15 -5.07
C TYR A 88 -3.09 3.09 -5.56
N GLY A 89 -4.21 3.09 -4.85
CA GLY A 89 -5.41 3.84 -5.21
C GLY A 89 -6.38 3.13 -6.17
N ALA A 90 -5.95 2.06 -6.86
CA ALA A 90 -6.83 1.31 -7.78
C ALA A 90 -8.06 0.74 -7.06
N ASP A 91 -7.89 0.18 -5.86
CA ASP A 91 -8.99 -0.33 -5.05
C ASP A 91 -10.03 0.74 -4.70
N LEU A 92 -9.59 1.99 -4.49
CA LEU A 92 -10.44 3.11 -4.10
C LEU A 92 -11.30 3.63 -5.26
N ILE A 93 -10.83 3.50 -6.49
CA ILE A 93 -11.56 4.01 -7.66
C ILE A 93 -12.37 2.91 -8.38
N PHE A 94 -11.92 1.65 -8.32
CA PHE A 94 -12.56 0.51 -8.99
C PHE A 94 -13.34 -0.44 -8.07
N GLY A 95 -13.47 -0.15 -6.78
CA GLY A 95 -14.35 -0.92 -5.90
C GLY A 95 -13.70 -2.06 -5.14
N GLY A 96 -12.37 -2.15 -5.11
CA GLY A 96 -11.68 -3.26 -4.44
C GLY A 96 -11.74 -3.25 -2.91
N VAL A 97 -12.07 -2.12 -2.29
CA VAL A 97 -12.31 -1.99 -0.84
C VAL A 97 -13.74 -2.32 -0.42
N LEU A 98 -14.65 -2.56 -1.37
CA LEU A 98 -16.06 -2.78 -1.07
C LEU A 98 -16.31 -4.18 -0.54
N ASP A 99 -17.30 -4.27 0.34
CA ASP A 99 -17.95 -5.54 0.66
C ASP A 99 -18.66 -6.06 -0.60
N HIS A 100 -18.47 -7.35 -0.91
CA HIS A 100 -19.07 -8.03 -2.06
C HIS A 100 -20.62 -8.04 -2.03
N THR A 101 -21.22 -7.75 -0.87
CA THR A 101 -22.67 -7.72 -0.65
C THR A 101 -23.25 -6.29 -0.62
N CYS A 102 -22.40 -5.27 -0.83
CA CYS A 102 -22.82 -3.87 -0.80
C CYS A 102 -23.90 -3.57 -1.85
N SER A 103 -24.90 -2.76 -1.48
CA SER A 103 -25.90 -2.24 -2.42
C SER A 103 -25.23 -1.33 -3.46
N ALA A 104 -25.60 -1.51 -4.73
CA ALA A 104 -25.12 -0.71 -5.86
C ALA A 104 -25.27 0.80 -5.63
N GLU A 105 -26.35 1.23 -4.96
CA GLU A 105 -26.62 2.65 -4.68
C GLU A 105 -25.55 3.29 -3.77
N ARG A 106 -24.91 2.50 -2.92
CA ARG A 106 -23.91 2.98 -1.95
C ARG A 106 -22.48 2.88 -2.46
N VAL A 107 -22.23 2.13 -3.53
CA VAL A 107 -20.90 1.85 -4.07
C VAL A 107 -20.09 3.14 -4.30
N ASN A 108 -20.62 4.09 -5.06
CA ASN A 108 -19.88 5.31 -5.40
C ASN A 108 -19.70 6.24 -4.19
N GLN A 109 -20.68 6.29 -3.29
CA GLN A 109 -20.57 7.05 -2.04
C GLN A 109 -19.44 6.50 -1.15
N LEU A 110 -19.44 5.19 -0.90
CA LEU A 110 -18.43 4.55 -0.04
C LEU A 110 -17.01 4.73 -0.60
N LEU A 111 -16.86 4.62 -1.92
CA LEU A 111 -15.58 4.87 -2.57
C LEU A 111 -15.14 6.34 -2.46
N TRP A 112 -16.09 7.28 -2.59
CA TRP A 112 -15.80 8.69 -2.36
C TRP A 112 -15.33 8.97 -0.95
N GLU A 113 -15.93 8.37 0.08
CA GLU A 113 -15.50 8.52 1.47
C GLU A 113 -14.05 8.07 1.65
N GLN A 114 -13.66 6.94 1.04
CA GLN A 114 -12.28 6.46 1.09
C GLN A 114 -11.32 7.35 0.31
N ILE A 115 -11.70 7.80 -0.89
CA ILE A 115 -10.88 8.74 -1.68
C ILE A 115 -10.67 10.04 -0.90
N TYR A 116 -11.73 10.58 -0.29
CA TYR A 116 -11.67 11.79 0.51
C TYR A 116 -10.76 11.62 1.73
N ARG A 117 -10.82 10.46 2.40
CA ARG A 117 -9.95 10.13 3.54
C ARG A 117 -8.47 10.28 3.23
N THR A 118 -8.04 9.78 2.07
CA THR A 118 -6.61 9.83 1.67
C THR A 118 -6.03 11.24 1.56
N ARG A 119 -6.88 12.28 1.52
CA ARG A 119 -6.44 13.69 1.41
C ARG A 119 -5.73 14.21 2.65
N TRP A 120 -5.99 13.63 3.81
CA TRP A 120 -5.45 14.13 5.09
C TRP A 120 -4.52 13.13 5.80
N THR A 121 -4.50 11.87 5.37
CA THR A 121 -3.75 10.80 6.05
C THR A 121 -2.24 10.86 5.82
N GLY A 122 -1.79 11.52 4.75
CA GLY A 122 -0.38 11.53 4.33
C GLY A 122 0.05 10.32 3.50
N GLU A 123 -0.86 9.39 3.18
CA GLU A 123 -0.54 8.15 2.43
C GLU A 123 -0.08 8.37 0.97
N PHE A 124 -0.37 9.55 0.40
CA PHE A 124 0.13 9.99 -0.92
C PHE A 124 1.27 11.01 -0.83
N SER A 125 1.83 11.23 0.37
CA SER A 125 3.00 12.09 0.53
C SER A 125 4.24 11.45 -0.14
N ASN A 126 5.06 12.29 -0.76
CA ASN A 126 6.26 11.86 -1.47
C ASN A 126 7.54 11.95 -0.63
N PHE A 127 7.49 12.55 0.57
CA PHE A 127 8.69 12.87 1.35
C PHE A 127 9.51 11.63 1.71
N GLY A 128 8.86 10.55 2.14
CA GLY A 128 9.53 9.28 2.44
C GLY A 128 10.24 8.66 1.24
N ALA A 129 9.57 8.60 0.09
CA ALA A 129 10.19 8.09 -1.13
C ALA A 129 11.38 8.97 -1.58
N LEU A 130 11.22 10.30 -1.51
CA LEU A 130 12.26 11.25 -1.87
C LEU A 130 13.48 11.16 -0.97
N HIS A 131 13.32 10.87 0.33
CA HIS A 131 14.44 10.64 1.25
C HIS A 131 15.34 9.50 0.75
N TYR A 132 14.75 8.41 0.24
CA TYR A 132 15.49 7.29 -0.34
C TYR A 132 15.92 7.53 -1.81
N GLY A 133 15.76 8.74 -2.34
CA GLY A 133 16.12 9.10 -3.71
C GLY A 133 15.15 8.60 -4.79
N ILE A 134 13.94 8.18 -4.39
CA ILE A 134 12.96 7.53 -5.27
C ILE A 134 11.84 8.50 -5.64
N LYS A 135 11.57 8.65 -6.93
CA LYS A 135 10.37 9.32 -7.43
C LYS A 135 9.20 8.33 -7.48
N ILE A 136 8.38 8.30 -6.45
CA ILE A 136 7.18 7.46 -6.41
C ILE A 136 6.09 7.98 -7.37
N LYS A 137 5.38 7.05 -8.02
CA LYS A 137 4.27 7.32 -8.94
C LYS A 137 3.12 6.35 -8.68
N HIS A 138 1.91 6.90 -8.62
CA HIS A 138 0.66 6.16 -8.49
C HIS A 138 -0.20 6.43 -9.73
N PRO A 139 -0.10 5.63 -10.82
CA PRO A 139 -0.79 5.91 -12.07
C PRO A 139 -2.31 5.99 -11.93
N PHE A 140 -2.88 5.23 -10.98
CA PHE A 140 -4.31 5.26 -10.68
C PHE A 140 -4.74 6.53 -9.94
N TRP A 141 -3.82 7.22 -9.25
CA TRP A 141 -4.11 8.45 -8.53
C TRP A 141 -4.04 9.67 -9.45
N ASN A 142 -4.83 9.62 -10.52
CA ASN A 142 -4.93 10.65 -11.53
C ASN A 142 -6.32 11.30 -11.48
N LEU A 143 -6.40 12.63 -11.42
CA LEU A 143 -7.68 13.35 -11.29
C LEU A 143 -8.69 13.01 -12.39
N LYS A 144 -8.25 12.83 -13.64
CA LYS A 144 -9.14 12.47 -14.75
C LYS A 144 -9.69 11.06 -14.56
N LEU A 145 -8.84 10.12 -14.13
CA LEU A 145 -9.26 8.75 -13.87
C LEU A 145 -10.17 8.65 -12.65
N ILE A 146 -9.84 9.34 -11.55
CA ILE A 146 -10.68 9.42 -10.35
C ILE A 146 -12.06 9.98 -10.71
N SER A 147 -12.10 11.10 -11.42
CA SER A 147 -13.36 11.73 -11.86
C SER A 147 -14.19 10.81 -12.76
N TYR A 148 -13.54 10.15 -13.73
CA TYR A 148 -14.20 9.17 -14.59
C TYR A 148 -14.79 8.01 -13.78
N CYS A 149 -13.97 7.39 -12.92
CA CYS A 149 -14.39 6.25 -12.11
C CYS A 149 -15.50 6.62 -11.13
N LEU A 150 -15.51 7.80 -10.53
CA LEU A 150 -16.59 8.23 -9.63
C LEU A 150 -17.96 8.30 -10.30
N ASN A 151 -17.99 8.53 -11.61
CA ASN A 151 -19.21 8.58 -12.43
C ASN A 151 -19.50 7.26 -13.17
N LEU A 152 -18.65 6.25 -12.97
CA LEU A 152 -18.86 4.94 -13.57
C LEU A 152 -20.05 4.24 -12.90
N ASP A 153 -20.84 3.53 -13.70
CA ASP A 153 -21.95 2.72 -13.21
C ASP A 153 -21.45 1.74 -12.12
N PRO A 154 -22.11 1.69 -10.94
CA PRO A 154 -21.72 0.79 -9.86
C PRO A 154 -21.54 -0.67 -10.26
N SER A 155 -22.32 -1.17 -11.22
CA SER A 155 -22.23 -2.56 -11.70
C SER A 155 -20.90 -2.88 -12.39
N LEU A 156 -20.21 -1.86 -12.91
CA LEU A 156 -18.87 -1.99 -13.48
C LEU A 156 -17.78 -2.05 -12.41
N LYS A 157 -18.11 -1.78 -11.14
CA LYS A 157 -17.19 -1.88 -10.00
C LYS A 157 -17.48 -3.10 -9.15
N LEU A 158 -18.76 -3.41 -8.93
CA LEU A 158 -19.23 -4.54 -8.14
C LEU A 158 -20.41 -5.21 -8.87
N ALA A 159 -20.21 -6.44 -9.33
CA ALA A 159 -21.28 -7.25 -9.91
C ALA A 159 -21.00 -8.74 -9.71
N ARG A 160 -22.07 -9.53 -9.52
CA ARG A 160 -22.00 -11.00 -9.37
C ARG A 160 -21.05 -11.45 -8.25
N GLY A 161 -20.97 -10.66 -7.17
CA GLY A 161 -20.06 -10.92 -6.05
C GLY A 161 -18.58 -10.58 -6.33
N GLU A 162 -18.26 -10.06 -7.51
CA GLU A 162 -16.90 -9.68 -7.91
C GLU A 162 -16.67 -8.17 -7.85
N VAL A 163 -15.46 -7.78 -7.42
CA VAL A 163 -15.01 -6.38 -7.35
C VAL A 163 -14.04 -6.06 -8.49
N LYS A 164 -13.93 -4.79 -8.86
CA LYS A 164 -13.09 -4.28 -9.96
C LYS A 164 -13.46 -4.88 -11.32
N VAL A 165 -14.74 -5.19 -11.52
CA VAL A 165 -15.26 -5.91 -12.70
C VAL A 165 -14.74 -5.31 -14.00
N PHE A 166 -14.86 -3.99 -14.19
CA PHE A 166 -14.38 -3.29 -15.38
C PHE A 166 -12.89 -3.54 -15.67
N VAL A 167 -12.04 -3.45 -14.65
CA VAL A 167 -10.58 -3.63 -14.83
C VAL A 167 -10.26 -5.09 -15.11
N ARG A 168 -10.93 -6.03 -14.44
CA ARG A 168 -10.73 -7.47 -14.66
C ARG A 168 -11.19 -7.89 -16.05
N ASP A 169 -12.36 -7.44 -16.49
CA ASP A 169 -12.89 -7.68 -17.84
C ASP A 169 -11.97 -7.07 -18.91
N HIS A 170 -11.44 -5.87 -18.68
CA HIS A 170 -10.48 -5.25 -19.59
C HIS A 170 -9.18 -6.04 -19.68
N LEU A 171 -8.57 -6.42 -18.54
CA LEU A 171 -7.34 -7.22 -18.52
C LEU A 171 -7.51 -8.58 -19.20
N HIS A 172 -8.64 -9.26 -18.96
CA HIS A 172 -8.97 -10.55 -19.55
C HIS A 172 -9.20 -10.43 -21.06
N SER A 173 -10.06 -9.50 -21.50
CA SER A 173 -10.38 -9.32 -22.92
C SER A 173 -9.18 -8.91 -23.77
N GLN A 174 -8.24 -8.16 -23.19
CA GLN A 174 -7.01 -7.73 -23.86
C GLN A 174 -5.86 -8.75 -23.70
N GLN A 175 -6.06 -9.85 -22.97
CA GLN A 175 -5.05 -10.86 -22.68
C GLN A 175 -3.74 -10.26 -22.15
N LEU A 176 -3.84 -9.23 -21.30
CA LEU A 176 -2.69 -8.46 -20.81
C LEU A 176 -1.95 -9.16 -19.66
N LEU A 177 -2.63 -10.08 -18.96
CA LEU A 177 -2.09 -10.86 -17.84
C LEU A 177 -2.71 -12.27 -17.84
N PRO A 178 -2.03 -13.26 -17.24
CA PRO A 178 -2.58 -14.60 -17.07
C PRO A 178 -3.89 -14.60 -16.27
N ASP A 179 -4.85 -15.45 -16.64
CA ASP A 179 -6.16 -15.52 -15.98
C ASP A 179 -6.09 -15.81 -14.47
N ALA A 180 -5.09 -16.60 -14.06
CA ALA A 180 -4.79 -16.87 -12.66
C ALA A 180 -4.50 -15.60 -11.83
N ILE A 181 -4.10 -14.50 -12.48
CA ILE A 181 -3.89 -13.20 -11.85
C ILE A 181 -5.12 -12.31 -12.02
N THR A 182 -5.70 -12.26 -13.21
CA THR A 182 -6.81 -11.39 -13.55
C THR A 182 -8.03 -11.62 -12.65
N TRP A 183 -8.32 -12.86 -12.29
CA TRP A 183 -9.48 -13.25 -11.47
C TRP A 183 -9.12 -13.74 -10.06
N ARG A 184 -7.90 -13.45 -9.58
CA ARG A 184 -7.52 -13.81 -8.21
C ARG A 184 -8.39 -13.10 -7.17
N LYS A 185 -8.59 -13.75 -6.01
CA LYS A 185 -9.21 -13.10 -4.85
C LYS A 185 -8.35 -11.92 -4.39
N LYS A 186 -8.99 -10.78 -4.08
CA LYS A 186 -8.32 -9.57 -3.61
C LYS A 186 -7.77 -9.78 -2.19
N ILE A 187 -6.53 -9.35 -1.98
CA ILE A 187 -5.85 -9.37 -0.69
C ILE A 187 -5.18 -7.99 -0.53
N GLY A 188 -5.43 -7.30 0.58
CA GLY A 188 -4.80 -6.01 0.86
C GLY A 188 -3.33 -6.16 1.26
N ILE A 189 -2.49 -5.15 1.00
CA ILE A 189 -1.05 -5.23 1.28
C ILE A 189 -0.73 -5.53 2.76
N HIS A 190 -1.56 -5.08 3.70
CA HIS A 190 -1.38 -5.32 5.13
C HIS A 190 -1.93 -6.68 5.59
N GLU A 191 -2.90 -7.23 4.87
CA GLU A 191 -3.49 -8.55 5.13
C GLU A 191 -2.62 -9.67 4.54
N GLY A 192 -2.18 -9.51 3.28
CA GLY A 192 -1.43 -10.52 2.52
C GLY A 192 -0.03 -10.80 3.05
N SER A 193 0.49 -9.91 3.91
CA SER A 193 1.78 -10.11 4.57
C SER A 193 1.67 -10.10 6.09
N SER A 194 0.48 -10.28 6.67
CA SER A 194 0.23 -10.26 8.12
C SER A 194 0.71 -8.99 8.87
N LYS A 195 0.93 -7.86 8.18
CA LYS A 195 1.39 -6.62 8.83
C LYS A 195 0.41 -6.14 9.89
N ASN A 196 -0.89 -6.31 9.64
CA ASN A 196 -1.95 -5.96 10.59
C ASN A 196 -1.84 -6.72 11.92
N LYS A 197 -1.51 -8.02 11.88
CA LYS A 197 -1.30 -8.86 13.05
C LYS A 197 0.00 -8.52 13.74
N ILE A 198 1.08 -8.38 12.97
CA ILE A 198 2.42 -8.08 13.49
C ILE A 198 2.42 -6.72 14.20
N PHE A 199 1.80 -5.68 13.60
CA PHE A 199 1.68 -4.38 14.25
C PHE A 199 0.92 -4.49 15.58
N ALA A 200 -0.24 -5.17 15.57
CA ALA A 200 -1.05 -5.35 16.76
C ALA A 200 -0.32 -6.12 17.87
N GLN A 201 0.39 -7.20 17.51
CA GLN A 201 1.22 -7.99 18.42
C GLN A 201 2.33 -7.13 19.05
N LEU A 202 3.03 -6.33 18.24
CA LEU A 202 4.16 -5.51 18.70
C LEU A 202 3.74 -4.40 19.67
N ILE A 203 2.51 -3.91 19.58
CA ILE A 203 1.96 -2.91 20.53
C ILE A 203 1.04 -3.53 21.59
N GLY A 204 0.86 -4.84 21.59
CA GLY A 204 0.08 -5.57 22.60
C GLY A 204 -1.43 -5.36 22.54
N VAL A 205 -2.02 -5.28 21.35
CA VAL A 205 -3.48 -5.06 21.16
C VAL A 205 -4.09 -6.05 20.16
N ASP A 206 -5.42 -6.08 20.10
CA ASP A 206 -6.15 -6.84 19.08
C ASP A 206 -5.92 -6.32 17.65
N THR A 207 -5.88 -7.22 16.67
CA THR A 207 -5.62 -6.89 15.26
C THR A 207 -6.59 -5.85 14.69
N ALA A 208 -7.86 -5.90 15.13
CA ALA A 208 -8.92 -5.00 14.71
C ALA A 208 -8.95 -3.65 15.46
N ASN A 209 -8.14 -3.48 16.52
CA ASN A 209 -8.14 -2.27 17.35
C ASN A 209 -7.34 -1.14 16.68
N TYR A 210 -7.91 -0.55 15.63
CA TYR A 210 -7.30 0.58 14.92
C TYR A 210 -7.31 1.89 15.72
N GLU A 211 -8.16 2.01 16.74
CA GLU A 211 -8.09 3.13 17.68
C GLU A 211 -6.76 3.11 18.44
N ALA A 212 -6.39 1.97 19.03
CA ALA A 212 -5.11 1.82 19.74
C ALA A 212 -3.89 1.99 18.81
N LYS A 213 -3.96 1.44 17.58
CA LYS A 213 -2.92 1.67 16.56
C LYS A 213 -2.77 3.15 16.19
N SER A 214 -3.88 3.89 16.15
CA SER A 214 -3.88 5.33 15.85
C SER A 214 -3.38 6.14 17.05
N LEU A 215 -3.73 5.75 18.28
CA LEU A 215 -3.15 6.35 19.50
C LEU A 215 -1.62 6.16 19.52
N PHE A 216 -1.13 4.95 19.24
CA PHE A 216 0.31 4.70 19.11
C PHE A 216 0.95 5.62 18.05
N SER A 217 0.36 5.66 16.85
CA SER A 217 0.89 6.45 15.74
C SER A 217 0.89 7.94 16.04
N TYR A 218 -0.16 8.45 16.69
CA TYR A 218 -0.28 9.84 17.07
C TYR A 218 0.68 10.25 18.19
N GLU A 219 0.88 9.40 19.21
CA GLU A 219 1.88 9.67 20.25
C GLU A 219 3.29 9.77 19.67
N LEU A 220 3.61 8.90 18.71
CA LEU A 220 4.91 8.93 18.04
C LEU A 220 5.05 10.15 17.11
N TYR A 221 4.01 10.45 16.33
CA TYR A 221 3.91 11.66 15.52
C TYR A 221 4.18 12.93 16.34
N LYS A 222 3.52 13.09 17.50
CA LYS A 222 3.74 14.24 18.39
C LYS A 222 5.20 14.34 18.83
N ARG A 223 5.81 13.22 19.22
CA ARG A 223 7.22 13.20 19.66
C ARG A 223 8.17 13.63 18.56
N PHE A 224 7.96 13.16 17.33
CA PHE A 224 8.74 13.61 16.19
C PHE A 224 8.58 15.11 15.95
N LEU A 225 7.35 15.62 15.98
CA LEU A 225 7.06 17.02 15.72
C LEU A 225 7.67 17.95 16.78
N THR A 226 7.75 17.50 18.04
CA THR A 226 8.29 18.29 19.16
C THR A 226 9.78 18.03 19.43
N GLY A 227 10.43 17.13 18.69
CA GLY A 227 11.79 16.67 18.99
C GLY A 227 11.91 15.97 20.36
N SER A 228 10.80 15.44 20.89
CA SER A 228 10.80 14.76 22.19
C SER A 228 11.43 13.36 22.08
N PRO A 229 12.06 12.85 23.16
CA PRO A 229 12.68 11.54 23.14
C PRO A 229 11.69 10.42 22.77
N ILE A 230 12.15 9.49 21.94
CA ILE A 230 11.42 8.27 21.56
C ILE A 230 11.85 7.14 22.50
N PRO A 231 10.92 6.29 23.00
CA PRO A 231 11.27 5.15 23.84
C PRO A 231 12.36 4.27 23.22
N GLU A 232 13.38 3.90 23.99
CA GLU A 232 14.49 3.07 23.49
C GLU A 232 14.02 1.73 22.91
N SER A 233 12.91 1.19 23.43
CA SER A 233 12.29 -0.03 22.93
C SER A 233 11.82 0.06 21.47
N LEU A 234 11.64 1.27 20.94
CA LEU A 234 11.27 1.55 19.55
C LEU A 234 12.47 1.99 18.69
N MET A 235 13.66 2.14 19.30
CA MET A 235 14.85 2.71 18.66
C MET A 235 15.85 1.61 18.27
N THR A 236 16.05 1.41 16.97
CA THR A 236 17.19 0.64 16.43
C THR A 236 18.40 1.54 16.17
N SER A 237 19.56 0.96 15.85
CA SER A 237 20.78 1.70 15.46
C SER A 237 20.52 2.69 14.32
N ASP A 238 19.73 2.28 13.34
CA ASP A 238 19.43 3.08 12.16
C ASP A 238 18.40 4.17 12.49
N PHE A 239 17.46 3.90 13.41
CA PHE A 239 16.54 4.92 13.91
C PHE A 239 17.23 6.04 14.65
N ARG A 240 18.29 5.74 15.41
CA ARG A 240 19.07 6.80 16.07
C ARG A 240 19.68 7.78 15.08
N GLN A 241 20.03 7.33 13.87
CA GLN A 241 20.55 8.21 12.81
C GLN A 241 19.46 9.10 12.19
N LEU A 242 18.19 8.69 12.25
CA LEU A 242 17.06 9.43 11.69
C LEU A 242 16.68 10.66 12.53
N VAL A 243 16.94 10.61 13.84
CA VAL A 243 16.54 11.65 14.81
C VAL A 243 17.72 12.43 15.39
N ALA A 244 18.96 12.09 15.01
CA ALA A 244 20.18 12.80 15.39
C ALA A 244 20.50 13.94 14.42
#